data_AF-A0A976HGK6-F1
#
_entry.id   AF-A0A976HGK6-F1
#
_cell.length_a   1.000
_cell.length_b   1.000
_cell.length_c   1.000
_cell.angle_alpha   90.00
_cell.angle_beta   90.00
_cell.angle_gamma   90.00
#
_symmetry.space_group_name_H-M   'P 1'
#
loop_
_entity.id
_entity.type
_entity.pdbx_description
1 polymer ?
#
loop_
_entity_poly.entity_id
_entity_poly.type
_entity_poly.pdbx_seq_one_letter_code
_entity_poly.pdbx_strand_id
1 'polypeptide(L)'
;MLRLIGLLSMFSIAAGGFLVLDYNMARQLVTAADEEADLPVREYLGGLSGRIASLARSADPSGLPRDLEDMLPRPPEGWTVRPAEAEDTQPFLPRAAGTGEALALGLIADMVNKKVPDAAEVVIQTYERGERRVIVKAVRYPDVIFSGVMATDQRLALQTTAAAYRGLSTMTVRGLDITEDMLPDDMRGRLFMADVGGQIHLRVLASRRMSDADLVDFFETLHVKAMNAAVVKKQDGLGDVPVIVLASALDRDARNAYDSDRAARSAARLAAHRADYDAAQASLAADAAVNASEGEAAPAAEAAAPAIVCEGGTGGIKRCKVGN
;
A
#
# COMPACT_ATOMS: atom_id res chain seq x y z
N MET A 1 -18.88 43.50 -3.94
CA MET A 1 -19.86 42.49 -4.40
C MET A 1 -19.52 41.93 -5.78
N LEU A 2 -19.33 42.73 -6.82
CA LEU A 2 -18.95 42.25 -8.18
C LEU A 2 -17.67 41.38 -8.24
N ARG A 3 -16.65 41.69 -7.42
CA ARG A 3 -15.43 40.87 -7.32
C ARG A 3 -15.65 39.51 -6.65
N LEU A 4 -16.62 39.42 -5.73
CA LEU A 4 -16.95 38.16 -5.04
C LEU A 4 -17.75 37.24 -5.98
N ILE A 5 -18.67 37.82 -6.75
CA ILE A 5 -19.46 37.12 -7.76
C ILE A 5 -18.53 36.59 -8.87
N GLY A 6 -17.58 37.40 -9.36
CA GLY A 6 -16.61 36.96 -10.36
C GLY A 6 -15.70 35.82 -9.87
N LEU A 7 -15.30 35.84 -8.60
CA LEU A 7 -14.49 34.78 -8.00
C LEU A 7 -15.29 33.48 -7.81
N LEU A 8 -16.53 33.57 -7.36
CA LEU A 8 -17.46 32.43 -7.28
C LEU A 8 -17.74 31.83 -8.66
N SER A 9 -17.92 32.67 -9.69
CA SER A 9 -18.16 32.22 -11.07
C SER A 9 -16.97 31.44 -11.62
N MET A 10 -15.76 31.97 -11.46
CA MET A 10 -14.52 31.31 -11.87
C MET A 10 -14.30 29.99 -11.13
N PHE A 11 -14.59 29.96 -9.82
CA PHE A 11 -14.45 28.75 -9.01
C PHE A 11 -15.45 27.67 -9.44
N SER A 12 -16.71 28.03 -9.70
CA SER A 12 -17.73 27.09 -10.20
C SER A 12 -17.39 26.53 -11.58
N ILE A 13 -16.85 27.35 -12.49
CA ILE A 13 -16.44 26.89 -13.82
C ILE A 13 -15.22 25.98 -13.75
N ALA A 14 -14.21 26.33 -12.93
CA ALA A 14 -13.02 25.51 -12.74
C ALA A 14 -13.34 24.18 -12.04
N ALA A 15 -14.19 24.20 -11.02
CA ALA A 15 -14.66 23.00 -10.33
C ALA A 15 -15.51 22.12 -11.27
N GLY A 16 -16.40 22.72 -12.06
CA GLY A 16 -17.19 22.00 -13.06
C GLY A 16 -16.33 21.34 -14.14
N GLY A 17 -15.32 22.05 -14.65
CA GLY A 17 -14.38 21.51 -15.63
C GLY A 17 -13.53 20.36 -15.09
N PHE A 18 -13.07 20.47 -13.83
CA PHE A 18 -12.33 19.39 -13.16
C PHE A 18 -13.19 18.14 -12.98
N LEU A 19 -14.44 18.30 -12.53
CA LEU A 19 -15.36 17.17 -12.32
C LEU A 19 -15.67 16.42 -13.62
N VAL A 20 -15.76 17.14 -14.74
CA VAL A 20 -15.96 16.51 -16.06
C VAL A 20 -14.73 15.73 -16.51
N LEU A 21 -13.52 16.25 -16.26
CA LEU A 21 -12.27 15.55 -16.59
C LEU A 21 -12.06 14.30 -15.70
N ASP A 22 -12.29 14.43 -14.39
CA ASP A 22 -12.18 13.34 -13.44
C ASP A 22 -13.23 12.25 -13.68
N TYR A 23 -14.47 12.63 -14.01
CA TYR A 23 -15.51 11.68 -14.42
C TYR A 23 -15.13 10.94 -15.70
N ASN A 24 -14.64 11.63 -16.73
CA ASN A 24 -14.24 10.98 -17.98
C ASN A 24 -13.05 10.04 -17.80
N MET A 25 -12.10 10.38 -16.93
CA MET A 25 -10.96 9.51 -16.61
C MET A 25 -11.40 8.30 -15.78
N ALA A 26 -12.25 8.50 -14.77
CA ALA A 26 -12.82 7.41 -13.97
C ALA A 26 -13.66 6.46 -14.83
N ARG A 27 -14.45 7.02 -15.76
CA ARG A 27 -15.22 6.25 -16.74
C ARG A 27 -14.31 5.42 -17.64
N GLN A 28 -13.28 6.01 -18.24
CA GLN A 28 -12.31 5.29 -19.09
C GLN A 28 -11.62 4.12 -18.36
N LEU A 29 -11.33 4.26 -17.07
CA LEU A 29 -10.73 3.19 -16.26
C LEU A 29 -11.71 2.03 -16.01
N VAL A 30 -13.00 2.32 -15.88
CA VAL A 30 -14.06 1.30 -15.74
C VAL A 30 -14.29 0.59 -17.08
N THR A 31 -14.36 1.33 -18.18
CA THR A 31 -14.55 0.74 -19.53
C THR A 31 -13.33 -0.05 -20.00
N ALA A 32 -12.13 0.26 -19.48
CA ALA A 32 -10.92 -0.52 -19.75
C ALA A 32 -10.83 -1.81 -18.93
N ALA A 33 -11.57 -1.91 -17.82
CA ALA A 33 -11.64 -3.10 -16.98
C ALA A 33 -12.75 -4.07 -17.42
N ASP A 34 -13.81 -3.55 -18.07
CA ASP A 34 -14.92 -4.32 -18.62
C ASP A 34 -15.53 -3.55 -19.82
N GLU A 35 -15.50 -4.13 -21.03
CA GLU A 35 -15.82 -3.43 -22.29
C GLU A 35 -17.29 -2.96 -22.36
N GLU A 36 -18.17 -3.50 -21.51
CA GLU A 36 -19.60 -3.14 -21.45
C GLU A 36 -20.00 -2.29 -20.23
N ALA A 37 -19.09 -2.00 -19.29
CA ALA A 37 -19.43 -1.28 -18.06
C ALA A 37 -19.33 0.24 -18.23
N ASP A 38 -20.45 0.95 -18.02
CA ASP A 38 -20.50 2.42 -17.96
C ASP A 38 -20.64 2.89 -16.51
N LEU A 39 -19.79 3.82 -16.05
CA LEU A 39 -19.85 4.36 -14.68
C LEU A 39 -21.02 5.34 -14.54
N PRO A 40 -22.11 5.04 -13.81
CA PRO A 40 -23.23 5.95 -13.68
C PRO A 40 -22.85 7.19 -12.86
N VAL A 41 -23.25 8.38 -13.34
CA VAL A 41 -22.95 9.68 -12.71
C VAL A 41 -23.34 9.72 -11.23
N ARG A 42 -24.39 8.98 -10.83
CA ARG A 42 -24.83 8.89 -9.43
C ARG A 42 -23.82 8.18 -8.53
N GLU A 43 -23.14 7.15 -9.03
CA GLU A 43 -22.12 6.40 -8.31
C GLU A 43 -20.80 7.21 -8.25
N TYR A 44 -20.47 7.91 -9.33
CA TYR A 44 -19.39 8.90 -9.34
C TYR A 44 -19.62 10.02 -8.29
N LEU A 45 -20.83 10.58 -8.24
CA LEU A 45 -21.20 11.61 -7.27
C LEU A 45 -21.25 11.10 -5.83
N GLY A 46 -21.58 9.82 -5.62
CA GLY A 46 -21.57 9.17 -4.30
C GLY A 46 -20.18 9.10 -3.65
N GLY A 47 -19.12 8.97 -4.46
CA GLY A 47 -17.72 9.00 -4.01
C GLY A 47 -17.10 10.41 -3.97
N LEU A 48 -17.81 11.43 -4.45
CA LEU A 48 -17.27 12.78 -4.68
C LEU A 48 -16.93 13.52 -3.39
N SER A 49 -17.70 13.30 -2.31
CA SER A 49 -17.45 13.93 -1.01
C SER A 49 -16.10 13.51 -0.41
N GLY A 50 -15.71 12.24 -0.59
CA GLY A 50 -14.38 11.74 -0.21
C GLY A 50 -13.25 12.31 -1.08
N ARG A 51 -13.49 12.48 -2.39
CA ARG A 51 -12.50 13.03 -3.34
C ARG A 51 -12.31 14.54 -3.22
N ILE A 52 -13.35 15.30 -2.89
CA ILE A 52 -13.27 16.75 -2.67
C ILE A 52 -12.49 17.05 -1.38
N ALA A 53 -12.62 16.19 -0.36
CA ALA A 53 -11.82 16.31 0.87
C ALA A 53 -10.32 16.09 0.62
N SER A 54 -9.94 15.23 -0.34
CA SER A 54 -8.53 15.00 -0.70
C SER A 54 -7.91 16.07 -1.61
N LEU A 55 -8.73 16.92 -2.26
CA LEU A 55 -8.27 17.94 -3.21
C LEU A 55 -8.02 19.35 -2.62
N ALA A 56 -8.44 19.61 -1.37
CA ALA A 56 -8.23 20.90 -0.72
C ALA A 56 -6.75 21.06 -0.32
N ARG A 57 -5.91 21.56 -1.23
CA ARG A 57 -4.43 21.58 -1.20
C ARG A 57 -3.76 22.52 -0.18
N SER A 58 -4.19 22.50 1.07
CA SER A 58 -3.51 23.17 2.19
C SER A 58 -3.75 22.36 3.46
N ALA A 59 -2.67 22.10 4.21
CA ALA A 59 -2.58 21.41 5.50
C ALA A 59 -3.92 20.99 6.15
N ASP A 60 -3.96 19.74 6.61
CA ASP A 60 -5.04 19.29 7.47
C ASP A 60 -5.15 20.21 8.70
N PRO A 61 -6.34 20.54 9.23
CA PRO A 61 -6.45 21.32 10.45
C PRO A 61 -5.68 20.71 11.64
N SER A 62 -5.24 19.45 11.52
CA SER A 62 -4.34 18.75 12.44
C SER A 62 -2.84 19.07 12.29
N GLY A 63 -2.41 19.78 11.24
CA GLY A 63 -1.00 20.10 10.97
C GLY A 63 -0.16 18.96 10.38
N LEU A 64 -0.80 17.86 9.96
CA LEU A 64 -0.11 16.70 9.37
C LEU A 64 0.24 16.90 7.89
N PRO A 65 1.37 16.32 7.40
CA PRO A 65 1.70 16.31 5.98
C PRO A 65 0.65 15.54 5.18
N ARG A 66 0.47 15.92 3.91
CA ARG A 66 -0.53 15.34 3.00
C ARG A 66 0.07 14.71 1.75
N ASP A 67 1.19 15.24 1.29
CA ASP A 67 1.92 14.64 0.19
C ASP A 67 2.68 13.40 0.69
N LEU A 68 2.65 12.30 -0.07
CA LEU A 68 3.25 11.04 0.37
C LEU A 68 4.75 11.20 0.63
N GLU A 69 5.40 12.08 -0.12
CA GLU A 69 6.82 12.42 0.04
C GLU A 69 7.12 13.02 1.42
N ASP A 70 6.28 13.93 1.90
CA ASP A 70 6.44 14.57 3.22
C ASP A 70 6.09 13.62 4.38
N MET A 71 5.49 12.47 4.10
CA MET A 71 5.21 11.44 5.10
C MET A 71 6.42 10.52 5.35
N LEU A 72 7.36 10.47 4.41
CA LEU A 72 8.56 9.64 4.49
C LEU A 72 9.55 10.16 5.56
N PRO A 73 10.52 9.32 5.98
CA PRO A 73 11.57 9.75 6.88
C PRO A 73 12.27 11.03 6.43
N ARG A 74 12.54 11.93 7.36
CA ARG A 74 13.53 12.98 7.15
C ARG A 74 14.93 12.38 7.21
N PRO A 75 15.91 12.93 6.48
CA PRO A 75 17.28 12.45 6.59
C PRO A 75 17.78 12.63 8.03
N PRO A 76 18.31 11.56 8.68
CA PRO A 76 18.97 11.69 9.97
C PRO A 76 20.18 12.62 9.90
N GLU A 77 20.74 12.99 11.06
CA GLU A 77 21.91 13.86 11.11
C GLU A 77 23.08 13.29 10.29
N GLY A 78 23.66 14.14 9.43
CA GLY A 78 24.75 13.77 8.54
C GLY A 78 24.34 12.91 7.33
N TRP A 79 23.05 12.67 7.11
CA TRP A 79 22.53 12.07 5.88
C TRP A 79 21.97 13.14 4.95
N THR A 80 21.98 12.81 3.66
CA THR A 80 21.31 13.59 2.61
C THR A 80 20.20 12.75 1.99
N VAL A 81 19.20 13.39 1.39
CA VAL A 81 18.09 12.72 0.71
C VAL A 81 17.95 13.26 -0.71
N ARG A 82 17.69 12.37 -1.66
CA ARG A 82 17.40 12.71 -3.06
C ARG A 82 16.47 11.66 -3.69
N PRO A 83 15.82 11.96 -4.83
CA PRO A 83 15.13 10.94 -5.61
C PRO A 83 16.05 9.78 -5.97
N ALA A 84 15.51 8.56 -5.94
CA ALA A 84 16.29 7.37 -6.25
C ALA A 84 16.57 7.20 -7.75
N GLU A 85 17.75 6.64 -8.05
CA GLU A 85 18.25 6.32 -9.37
C GLU A 85 18.46 4.81 -9.51
N ALA A 86 18.54 4.29 -10.74
CA ALA A 86 18.62 2.84 -10.97
C ALA A 86 19.88 2.22 -10.34
N GLU A 87 20.98 2.98 -10.39
CA GLU A 87 22.31 2.65 -9.87
C GLU A 87 22.33 2.58 -8.35
N ASP A 88 21.34 3.14 -7.66
CA ASP A 88 21.28 3.13 -6.19
C ASP A 88 21.13 1.73 -5.62
N THR A 89 20.62 0.78 -6.42
CA THR A 89 20.44 -0.61 -6.00
C THR A 89 21.74 -1.43 -5.97
N GLN A 90 22.77 -1.00 -6.70
CA GLN A 90 24.01 -1.76 -6.90
C GLN A 90 24.74 -2.18 -5.61
N PRO A 91 24.80 -1.34 -4.55
CA PRO A 91 25.46 -1.73 -3.30
C PRO A 91 24.77 -2.88 -2.55
N PHE A 92 23.50 -3.16 -2.82
CA PHE A 92 22.70 -4.18 -2.15
C PHE A 92 22.75 -5.55 -2.86
N LEU A 93 23.13 -5.57 -4.14
CA LEU A 93 23.29 -6.79 -4.92
C LEU A 93 24.46 -7.65 -4.42
N PRO A 94 24.56 -8.94 -4.76
CA PRO A 94 25.70 -9.77 -4.39
C PRO A 94 27.03 -9.22 -4.87
N ARG A 95 28.13 -9.60 -4.22
CA ARG A 95 29.47 -9.12 -4.60
C ARG A 95 29.92 -9.67 -5.95
N ALA A 96 29.56 -10.91 -6.26
CA ALA A 96 29.84 -11.53 -7.54
C ALA A 96 28.71 -11.20 -8.52
N ALA A 97 29.05 -10.58 -9.65
CA ALA A 97 28.07 -10.30 -10.68
C ALA A 97 27.50 -11.61 -11.26
N GLY A 98 26.20 -11.65 -11.52
CA GLY A 98 25.52 -12.83 -12.06
C GLY A 98 25.24 -13.93 -11.04
N THR A 99 25.56 -13.72 -9.75
CA THR A 99 25.10 -14.57 -8.65
C THR A 99 23.88 -13.95 -7.97
N GLY A 100 23.11 -14.77 -7.27
CA GLY A 100 21.92 -14.35 -6.54
C GLY A 100 20.64 -14.96 -7.10
N GLU A 101 19.69 -15.23 -6.20
CA GLU A 101 18.38 -15.73 -6.58
C GLU A 101 17.60 -14.69 -7.39
N ALA A 102 17.02 -15.12 -8.53
CA ALA A 102 16.32 -14.23 -9.46
C ALA A 102 15.18 -13.43 -8.80
N LEU A 103 14.47 -14.06 -7.85
CA LEU A 103 13.40 -13.39 -7.10
C LEU A 103 13.96 -12.25 -6.24
N ALA A 104 15.03 -12.50 -5.48
CA ALA A 104 15.66 -11.50 -4.63
C ALA A 104 16.29 -10.35 -5.43
N LEU A 105 16.90 -10.66 -6.59
CA LEU A 105 17.37 -9.65 -7.54
C LEU A 105 16.22 -8.77 -8.05
N GLY A 106 15.07 -9.38 -8.38
CA GLY A 106 13.87 -8.69 -8.80
C GLY A 106 13.29 -7.78 -7.72
N LEU A 107 13.26 -8.24 -6.46
CA LEU A 107 12.81 -7.45 -5.31
C LEU A 107 13.70 -6.21 -5.08
N ILE A 108 15.02 -6.37 -5.18
CA ILE A 108 15.95 -5.24 -5.08
C ILE A 108 15.77 -4.27 -6.25
N ALA A 109 15.66 -4.78 -7.49
CA ALA A 109 15.47 -3.95 -8.67
C ALA A 109 14.14 -3.17 -8.62
N ASP A 110 13.08 -3.76 -8.06
CA ASP A 110 11.80 -3.09 -7.91
C ASP A 110 11.86 -1.86 -6.98
N MET A 111 12.83 -1.79 -6.05
CA MET A 111 12.95 -0.67 -5.12
C MET A 111 13.15 0.69 -5.80
N VAL A 112 13.63 0.71 -7.04
CA VAL A 112 13.82 1.93 -7.84
C VAL A 112 12.88 2.01 -9.04
N ASN A 113 11.98 1.03 -9.19
CA ASN A 113 10.98 1.03 -10.24
C ASN A 113 9.84 2.01 -9.92
N LYS A 114 9.75 3.07 -10.72
CA LYS A 114 8.71 4.12 -10.63
C LYS A 114 7.37 3.69 -11.21
N LYS A 115 7.37 2.67 -12.08
CA LYS A 115 6.15 2.15 -12.73
C LYS A 115 5.60 1.00 -11.92
N VAL A 116 4.71 1.31 -10.99
CA VAL A 116 3.97 0.32 -10.21
C VAL A 116 2.55 0.24 -10.78
N PRO A 117 2.09 -0.94 -11.23
CA PRO A 117 0.72 -1.11 -11.71
C PRO A 117 -0.30 -0.61 -10.69
N ASP A 118 -1.32 0.09 -11.19
CA ASP A 118 -2.45 0.60 -10.42
C ASP A 118 -2.11 1.54 -9.26
N ALA A 119 -0.87 2.03 -9.16
CA ALA A 119 -0.49 3.00 -8.16
C ALA A 119 -0.99 4.40 -8.54
N ALA A 120 -1.57 5.11 -7.58
CA ALA A 120 -1.92 6.52 -7.73
C ALA A 120 -0.68 7.41 -7.57
N GLU A 121 0.22 7.02 -6.67
CA GLU A 121 1.42 7.78 -6.34
C GLU A 121 2.54 6.83 -5.93
N VAL A 122 3.76 7.10 -6.41
CA VAL A 122 4.97 6.35 -6.07
C VAL A 122 6.07 7.35 -5.74
N VAL A 123 6.56 7.30 -4.50
CA VAL A 123 7.68 8.13 -4.05
C VAL A 123 8.86 7.21 -3.71
N ILE A 124 10.03 7.51 -4.25
CA ILE A 124 11.25 6.74 -4.02
C ILE A 124 12.39 7.69 -3.68
N GLN A 125 12.88 7.59 -2.45
CA GLN A 125 13.96 8.42 -1.93
C GLN A 125 15.18 7.56 -1.56
N THR A 126 16.36 8.02 -1.96
CA THR A 126 17.65 7.47 -1.53
C THR A 126 18.24 8.41 -0.49
N TYR A 127 18.59 7.84 0.65
CA TYR A 127 19.31 8.50 1.73
C TYR A 127 20.76 8.07 1.70
N GLU A 128 21.67 9.03 1.74
CA GLU A 128 23.10 8.77 1.56
C GLU A 128 23.94 9.41 2.67
N ARG A 129 24.93 8.64 3.16
CA ARG A 129 26.00 9.10 4.05
C ARG A 129 27.31 8.42 3.66
N GLY A 130 28.13 9.10 2.86
CA GLY A 130 29.33 8.52 2.26
C GLY A 130 28.94 7.33 1.37
N GLU A 131 29.51 6.15 1.63
CA GLU A 131 29.17 4.92 0.89
C GLU A 131 27.90 4.21 1.39
N ARG A 132 27.29 4.67 2.49
CA ARG A 132 26.07 4.07 3.02
C ARG A 132 24.85 4.61 2.31
N ARG A 133 23.94 3.69 1.95
CA ARG A 133 22.67 4.01 1.30
C ARG A 133 21.51 3.30 2.00
N VAL A 134 20.38 3.99 2.07
CA VAL A 134 19.07 3.44 2.37
C VAL A 134 18.11 3.93 1.29
N ILE A 135 17.32 3.04 0.69
CA ILE A 135 16.27 3.41 -0.27
C ILE A 135 14.93 3.19 0.40
N VAL A 136 14.08 4.21 0.40
CA VAL A 136 12.69 4.12 0.87
C VAL A 136 11.77 4.31 -0.32
N LYS A 137 10.89 3.34 -0.55
CA LYS A 137 9.84 3.36 -1.57
C LYS A 137 8.49 3.34 -0.88
N ALA A 138 7.67 4.35 -1.11
CA ALA A 138 6.26 4.33 -0.77
C ALA A 138 5.40 4.27 -2.02
N VAL A 139 4.41 3.39 -2.00
CA VAL A 139 3.40 3.25 -3.06
C VAL A 139 2.04 3.48 -2.43
N ARG A 140 1.29 4.44 -2.95
CA ARG A 140 -0.10 4.69 -2.56
C ARG A 140 -1.02 4.26 -3.70
N TYR A 141 -1.99 3.42 -3.37
CA TYR A 141 -3.02 2.95 -4.29
C TYR A 141 -4.26 3.86 -4.26
N PRO A 142 -5.01 3.96 -5.38
CA PRO A 142 -6.19 4.81 -5.51
C PRO A 142 -7.28 4.51 -4.48
N ASP A 143 -7.97 5.56 -4.00
CA ASP A 143 -9.08 5.44 -3.05
C ASP A 143 -10.23 4.57 -3.58
N VAL A 144 -10.44 4.57 -4.90
CA VAL A 144 -11.52 3.81 -5.55
C VAL A 144 -11.41 2.30 -5.28
N ILE A 145 -10.19 1.77 -5.14
CA ILE A 145 -9.97 0.36 -4.80
C ILE A 145 -10.48 0.07 -3.38
N PHE A 146 -10.32 1.03 -2.47
CA PHE A 146 -10.62 0.86 -1.05
C PHE A 146 -12.05 1.25 -0.68
N SER A 147 -12.72 2.06 -1.49
CA SER A 147 -14.12 2.47 -1.30
C SER A 147 -15.13 1.66 -2.13
N GLY A 148 -14.74 1.10 -3.27
CA GLY A 148 -15.64 0.41 -4.19
C GLY A 148 -15.91 -1.06 -3.83
N VAL A 149 -17.12 -1.53 -4.14
CA VAL A 149 -17.48 -2.96 -4.07
C VAL A 149 -16.92 -3.75 -5.26
N MET A 150 -16.80 -3.13 -6.44
CA MET A 150 -16.29 -3.76 -7.68
C MET A 150 -14.79 -4.07 -7.64
N ALA A 151 -14.02 -3.38 -6.78
CA ALA A 151 -12.59 -3.58 -6.64
C ALA A 151 -12.23 -4.48 -5.44
N THR A 152 -13.19 -5.28 -4.95
CA THR A 152 -13.04 -6.07 -3.72
C THR A 152 -11.89 -7.08 -3.79
N ASP A 153 -11.71 -7.74 -4.93
CA ASP A 153 -10.63 -8.72 -5.13
C ASP A 153 -9.26 -8.05 -5.14
N GLN A 154 -9.14 -6.93 -5.89
CA GLN A 154 -7.91 -6.13 -5.94
C GLN A 154 -7.57 -5.57 -4.55
N ARG A 155 -8.57 -5.08 -3.81
CA ARG A 155 -8.41 -4.61 -2.43
C ARG A 155 -7.87 -5.71 -1.52
N LEU A 156 -8.44 -6.91 -1.57
CA LEU A 156 -7.98 -8.03 -0.75
C LEU A 156 -6.55 -8.44 -1.11
N ALA A 157 -6.19 -8.46 -2.39
CA ALA A 157 -4.82 -8.74 -2.84
C ALA A 157 -3.81 -7.73 -2.25
N LEU A 158 -4.13 -6.43 -2.31
CA LEU A 158 -3.29 -5.39 -1.72
C LEU A 158 -3.20 -5.50 -0.19
N GLN A 159 -4.31 -5.80 0.48
CA GLN A 159 -4.38 -5.98 1.94
C GLN A 159 -3.64 -7.23 2.45
N THR A 160 -3.46 -8.23 1.59
CA THR A 160 -2.73 -9.47 1.94
C THR A 160 -1.29 -9.48 1.45
N THR A 161 -0.85 -8.44 0.74
CA THR A 161 0.52 -8.36 0.20
C THR A 161 1.58 -8.45 1.31
N ALA A 162 1.40 -7.75 2.44
CA ALA A 162 2.35 -7.80 3.55
C ALA A 162 2.46 -9.21 4.18
N ALA A 163 1.38 -10.00 4.16
CA ALA A 163 1.39 -11.38 4.65
C ALA A 163 2.17 -12.34 3.72
N ALA A 164 2.41 -11.96 2.47
CA ALA A 164 3.23 -12.75 1.55
C ALA A 164 4.74 -12.64 1.84
N TYR A 165 5.16 -11.61 2.58
CA TYR A 165 6.54 -11.46 3.04
C TYR A 165 6.80 -12.45 4.18
N ARG A 166 7.76 -13.35 4.00
CA ARG A 166 8.10 -14.45 4.94
C ARG A 166 8.98 -13.98 6.10
N GLY A 167 8.79 -12.73 6.50
CA GLY A 167 9.83 -11.98 7.14
C GLY A 167 9.84 -12.06 8.66
N LEU A 168 11.00 -11.80 9.24
CA LEU A 168 11.16 -11.70 10.68
C LEU A 168 10.47 -10.42 11.19
N SER A 169 9.86 -10.51 12.37
CA SER A 169 9.37 -9.33 13.07
C SER A 169 10.57 -8.49 13.52
N THR A 170 10.79 -7.34 12.88
CA THR A 170 11.97 -6.50 13.15
C THR A 170 11.64 -5.42 14.17
N MET A 171 10.62 -4.62 13.88
CA MET A 171 10.24 -3.51 14.74
C MET A 171 8.77 -3.11 14.54
N THR A 172 8.27 -2.34 15.50
CA THR A 172 6.97 -1.67 15.41
C THR A 172 7.18 -0.19 15.64
N VAL A 173 6.77 0.65 14.69
CA VAL A 173 6.96 2.11 14.72
C VAL A 173 5.60 2.76 14.89
N ARG A 174 5.30 3.26 16.08
CA ARG A 174 4.03 3.93 16.37
C ARG A 174 2.80 3.08 16.01
N GLY A 175 2.87 1.78 16.27
CA GLY A 175 1.86 0.79 15.92
C GLY A 175 1.99 0.23 14.49
N LEU A 176 2.83 0.80 13.63
CA LEU A 176 3.12 0.26 12.30
C LEU A 176 4.09 -0.91 12.41
N ASP A 177 3.61 -2.12 12.12
CA ASP A 177 4.42 -3.33 12.11
C ASP A 177 5.35 -3.35 10.86
N ILE A 178 6.67 -3.33 11.08
CA ILE A 178 7.68 -3.43 10.01
C ILE A 178 8.26 -4.84 10.02
N THR A 179 8.23 -5.50 8.86
CA THR A 179 8.70 -6.89 8.66
C THR A 179 9.92 -6.90 7.75
N GLU A 180 10.98 -7.61 8.10
CA GLU A 180 12.15 -7.82 7.23
C GLU A 180 11.99 -9.08 6.38
N ASP A 181 12.02 -8.95 5.07
CA ASP A 181 12.10 -10.08 4.16
C ASP A 181 13.46 -10.79 4.25
N MET A 182 13.43 -12.12 4.29
CA MET A 182 14.63 -12.95 4.40
C MET A 182 15.26 -13.12 3.03
N LEU A 183 16.09 -12.14 2.63
CA LEU A 183 16.90 -12.26 1.43
C LEU A 183 18.01 -13.32 1.61
N PRO A 184 18.44 -14.00 0.51
CA PRO A 184 19.55 -14.93 0.54
C PRO A 184 20.83 -14.35 1.18
N ASP A 185 21.64 -15.20 1.80
CA ASP A 185 22.82 -14.76 2.57
C ASP A 185 23.91 -14.06 1.75
N ASP A 186 23.96 -14.30 0.44
CA ASP A 186 24.88 -13.65 -0.49
C ASP A 186 24.44 -12.23 -0.87
N MET A 187 23.19 -11.84 -0.56
CA MET A 187 22.69 -10.48 -0.74
C MET A 187 23.31 -9.53 0.29
N ARG A 188 23.70 -8.34 -0.18
CA ARG A 188 24.25 -7.26 0.68
C ARG A 188 23.18 -6.29 1.17
N GLY A 189 21.91 -6.52 0.83
CA GLY A 189 20.77 -5.75 1.27
C GLY A 189 19.94 -6.44 2.36
N ARG A 190 19.16 -5.65 3.08
CA ARG A 190 18.05 -6.05 3.94
C ARG A 190 16.81 -5.33 3.41
N LEU A 191 15.74 -6.06 3.15
CA LEU A 191 14.50 -5.50 2.61
C LEU A 191 13.43 -5.55 3.69
N PHE A 192 12.78 -4.41 3.94
CA PHE A 192 11.70 -4.29 4.90
C PHE A 192 10.42 -3.89 4.19
N MET A 193 9.29 -4.31 4.74
CA MET A 193 7.95 -4.01 4.27
C MET A 193 7.06 -3.62 5.46
N ALA A 194 6.22 -2.62 5.25
CA ALA A 194 5.09 -2.28 6.09
C ALA A 194 3.93 -1.81 5.21
N ASP A 195 2.71 -1.91 5.73
CA ASP A 195 1.51 -1.45 5.04
C ASP A 195 0.57 -0.69 5.97
N VAL A 196 -0.12 0.30 5.41
CA VAL A 196 -1.21 1.02 6.07
C VAL A 196 -2.51 0.67 5.34
N GLY A 197 -3.23 -0.30 5.90
CA GLY A 197 -4.55 -0.73 5.44
C GLY A 197 -4.53 -1.38 4.06
N GLY A 198 -3.37 -1.86 3.60
CA GLY A 198 -3.12 -2.28 2.24
C GLY A 198 -3.05 -1.15 1.20
N GLN A 199 -3.37 0.09 1.55
CA GLN A 199 -3.46 1.21 0.59
C GLN A 199 -2.13 1.96 0.42
N ILE A 200 -1.35 2.10 1.48
CA ILE A 200 0.03 2.60 1.39
C ILE A 200 0.97 1.47 1.73
N HIS A 201 1.87 1.12 0.81
CA HIS A 201 2.93 0.16 1.03
C HIS A 201 4.24 0.91 1.19
N LEU A 202 4.94 0.66 2.30
CA LEU A 202 6.25 1.22 2.59
C LEU A 202 7.28 0.10 2.50
N ARG A 203 8.27 0.27 1.62
CA ARG A 203 9.42 -0.62 1.49
C ARG A 203 10.69 0.12 1.82
N VAL A 204 11.60 -0.54 2.52
CA VAL A 204 12.91 0.02 2.87
C VAL A 204 13.98 -0.98 2.48
N LEU A 205 14.96 -0.55 1.72
CA LEU A 205 16.15 -1.33 1.38
C LEU A 205 17.36 -0.69 2.06
N ALA A 206 17.96 -1.41 3.00
CA ALA A 206 19.14 -0.97 3.73
C ALA A 206 20.31 -1.93 3.50
N SER A 207 21.52 -1.49 3.83
CA SER A 207 22.68 -2.38 3.77
C SER A 207 22.60 -3.45 4.86
N ARG A 208 23.03 -4.67 4.56
CA ARG A 208 23.16 -5.78 5.54
C ARG A 208 24.06 -5.45 6.73
N ARG A 209 24.94 -4.45 6.59
CA ARG A 209 25.80 -3.97 7.68
C ARG A 209 25.10 -2.99 8.63
N MET A 210 23.90 -2.50 8.29
CA MET A 210 23.12 -1.64 9.17
C MET A 210 22.32 -2.50 10.14
N SER A 211 22.49 -2.25 11.42
CA SER A 211 21.71 -2.86 12.50
C SER A 211 20.31 -2.24 12.56
N ASP A 212 19.40 -2.88 13.31
CA ASP A 212 18.07 -2.30 13.56
C ASP A 212 18.15 -0.96 14.26
N ALA A 213 19.13 -0.81 15.17
CA ALA A 213 19.41 0.45 15.85
C ALA A 213 19.85 1.57 14.88
N ASP A 214 20.67 1.25 13.88
CA ASP A 214 21.07 2.23 12.84
C ASP A 214 19.86 2.72 12.00
N LEU A 215 18.77 1.95 11.96
CA LEU A 215 17.58 2.30 11.18
C LEU A 215 16.54 3.08 12.00
N VAL A 216 16.66 3.12 13.34
CA VAL A 216 15.72 3.82 14.22
C VAL A 216 15.58 5.29 13.82
N ASP A 217 16.71 5.99 13.62
CA ASP A 217 16.72 7.43 13.33
C ASP A 217 15.89 7.79 12.07
N PHE A 218 15.82 6.88 11.10
CA PHE A 218 14.96 7.05 9.94
C PHE A 218 13.49 6.93 10.33
N PHE A 219 13.13 5.88 11.07
CA PHE A 219 11.75 5.62 11.45
C PHE A 219 11.22 6.58 12.54
N GLU A 220 12.09 7.22 13.31
CA GLU A 220 11.72 8.27 14.26
C GLU A 220 11.00 9.44 13.60
N THR A 221 11.35 9.78 12.36
CA THR A 221 10.75 10.90 11.64
C THR A 221 9.62 10.48 10.68
N LEU A 222 9.34 9.18 10.58
CA LEU A 222 8.24 8.65 9.77
C LEU A 222 6.88 9.11 10.31
N HIS A 223 6.09 9.78 9.46
CA HIS A 223 4.77 10.30 9.83
C HIS A 223 3.67 9.24 9.71
N VAL A 224 3.72 8.20 10.55
CA VAL A 224 2.73 7.09 10.56
C VAL A 224 1.29 7.58 10.71
N LYS A 225 1.05 8.58 11.57
CA LYS A 225 -0.28 9.16 11.76
C LYS A 225 -0.80 9.87 10.49
N ALA A 226 0.08 10.52 9.74
CA ALA A 226 -0.28 11.14 8.47
C ALA A 226 -0.60 10.10 7.40
N MET A 227 0.21 9.03 7.32
CA MET A 227 -0.08 7.90 6.42
C MET A 227 -1.43 7.26 6.74
N ASN A 228 -1.74 7.04 8.02
CA ASN A 228 -3.04 6.51 8.43
C ASN A 228 -4.20 7.48 8.14
N ALA A 229 -3.97 8.80 8.26
CA ALA A 229 -4.98 9.79 7.89
C ALA A 229 -5.25 9.85 6.37
N ALA A 230 -4.27 9.48 5.55
CA ALA A 230 -4.31 9.54 4.09
C ALA A 230 -4.93 8.30 3.41
N VAL A 231 -5.36 7.29 4.17
CA VAL A 231 -6.04 6.08 3.66
C VAL A 231 -7.55 6.13 3.91
N VAL A 232 -8.30 5.42 3.07
CA VAL A 232 -9.77 5.31 3.16
C VAL A 232 -10.17 4.53 4.42
N LYS A 233 -9.60 3.33 4.59
CA LYS A 233 -9.85 2.46 5.75
C LYS A 233 -8.75 2.66 6.79
N LYS A 234 -8.95 3.66 7.65
CA LYS A 234 -8.02 4.02 8.73
C LYS A 234 -7.95 2.88 9.75
N GLN A 235 -6.78 2.70 10.34
CA GLN A 235 -6.58 1.77 11.45
C GLN A 235 -6.63 2.52 12.77
N ASP A 236 -7.46 2.04 13.69
CA ASP A 236 -7.63 2.67 15.00
C ASP A 236 -6.31 2.67 15.79
N GLY A 237 -5.95 3.84 16.34
CA GLY A 237 -4.75 4.04 17.16
C GLY A 237 -3.41 4.02 16.40
N LEU A 238 -3.39 3.74 15.09
CA LEU A 238 -2.16 3.73 14.30
C LEU A 238 -1.57 5.14 14.17
N GLY A 239 -0.33 5.31 14.65
CA GLY A 239 0.37 6.59 14.68
C GLY A 239 0.15 7.41 15.96
N ASP A 240 -0.77 7.02 16.84
CA ASP A 240 -1.02 7.72 18.10
C ASP A 240 -0.08 7.28 19.23
N VAL A 241 0.46 6.06 19.14
CA VAL A 241 1.42 5.53 20.11
C VAL A 241 2.81 6.11 19.82
N PRO A 242 3.43 6.90 20.70
CA PRO A 242 4.71 7.56 20.42
C PRO A 242 5.92 6.65 20.74
N VAL A 243 5.85 5.36 20.37
CA VAL A 243 6.86 4.36 20.76
C VAL A 243 7.37 3.61 19.53
N ILE A 244 8.68 3.33 19.51
CA ILE A 244 9.31 2.36 18.60
C ILE A 244 9.75 1.17 19.43
N VAL A 245 9.31 -0.03 19.05
CA VAL A 245 9.72 -1.28 19.69
C VAL A 245 10.68 -2.01 18.74
N LEU A 246 11.92 -2.19 19.16
CA LEU A 246 12.90 -2.99 18.44
C LEU A 246 12.88 -4.42 18.96
N ALA A 247 12.50 -5.35 18.10
CA ALA A 247 12.33 -6.73 18.49
C ALA A 247 13.69 -7.39 18.83
N SER A 248 14.80 -6.90 18.26
CA SER A 248 16.17 -7.34 18.57
C SER A 248 16.69 -6.84 19.92
N ALA A 249 16.06 -5.84 20.53
CA ALA A 249 16.43 -5.29 21.83
C ALA A 249 15.65 -5.93 23.01
N LEU A 250 14.67 -6.78 22.71
CA LEU A 250 13.84 -7.45 23.71
C LEU A 250 14.54 -8.70 24.25
N ASP A 251 14.36 -8.97 25.55
CA ASP A 251 14.67 -10.30 26.10
C ASP A 251 13.71 -11.36 25.52
N ARG A 252 13.97 -12.64 25.84
CA ARG A 252 13.21 -13.76 25.27
C ARG A 252 11.72 -13.71 25.60
N ASP A 253 11.36 -13.36 26.83
CA ASP A 253 9.96 -13.38 27.27
C ASP A 253 9.20 -12.20 26.69
N ALA A 254 9.81 -11.01 26.71
CA ALA A 254 9.29 -9.82 26.04
C ALA A 254 9.16 -10.03 24.52
N ARG A 255 10.12 -10.71 23.90
CA ARG A 255 10.09 -11.03 22.47
C ARG A 255 8.93 -11.96 22.12
N ASN A 256 8.71 -13.02 22.89
CA ASN A 256 7.58 -13.92 22.69
C ASN A 256 6.24 -13.20 22.84
N ALA A 257 6.11 -12.33 23.85
CA ALA A 257 4.91 -11.51 24.06
C ALA A 257 4.67 -10.56 22.88
N TYR A 258 5.73 -9.89 22.43
CA TYR A 258 5.70 -9.00 21.27
C TYR A 258 5.28 -9.73 19.98
N ASP A 259 5.86 -10.89 19.69
CA ASP A 259 5.53 -11.69 18.51
C ASP A 259 4.09 -12.21 18.57
N SER A 260 3.62 -12.62 19.75
CA SER A 260 2.23 -13.04 19.98
C SER A 260 1.24 -11.89 19.76
N ASP A 261 1.52 -10.71 20.31
CA ASP A 261 0.69 -9.52 20.19
C ASP A 261 0.61 -9.04 18.73
N ARG A 262 1.74 -9.02 18.03
CA ARG A 262 1.80 -8.73 16.59
C ARG A 262 1.03 -9.76 15.76
N ALA A 263 1.17 -11.05 16.07
CA ALA A 263 0.42 -12.10 15.39
C ALA A 263 -1.09 -11.95 15.61
N ALA A 264 -1.52 -11.60 16.82
CA ALA A 264 -2.93 -11.33 17.14
C ALA A 264 -3.47 -10.13 16.34
N ARG A 265 -2.73 -9.01 16.27
CA ARG A 265 -3.11 -7.86 15.43
C ARG A 265 -3.20 -8.22 13.95
N SER A 266 -2.20 -8.95 13.44
CA SER A 266 -2.20 -9.40 12.04
C SER A 266 -3.40 -10.30 11.73
N ALA A 267 -3.69 -11.25 12.61
CA ALA A 267 -4.85 -12.14 12.47
C ALA A 267 -6.19 -11.36 12.54
N ALA A 268 -6.30 -10.40 13.47
CA ALA A 268 -7.49 -9.55 13.56
C ALA A 268 -7.69 -8.69 12.31
N ARG A 269 -6.62 -8.08 11.77
CA ARG A 269 -6.67 -7.34 10.50
C ARG A 269 -7.10 -8.24 9.35
N LEU A 270 -6.49 -9.42 9.21
CA LEU A 270 -6.85 -10.36 8.15
C LEU A 270 -8.30 -10.85 8.25
N ALA A 271 -8.78 -11.11 9.48
CA ALA A 271 -10.18 -11.49 9.71
C ALA A 271 -11.13 -10.37 9.30
N ALA A 272 -10.82 -9.11 9.65
CA ALA A 272 -11.60 -7.95 9.22
C ALA A 272 -11.61 -7.79 7.68
N HIS A 273 -10.45 -7.95 7.03
CA HIS A 273 -10.36 -7.89 5.56
C HIS A 273 -11.19 -8.98 4.87
N ARG A 274 -11.20 -10.20 5.41
CA ARG A 274 -12.03 -11.31 4.90
C ARG A 274 -13.52 -11.05 5.13
N ALA A 275 -13.91 -10.57 6.31
CA ALA A 275 -15.30 -10.24 6.58
C ALA A 275 -15.82 -9.12 5.64
N ASP A 276 -15.00 -8.09 5.41
CA ASP A 276 -15.31 -7.02 4.45
C ASP A 276 -15.43 -7.55 3.01
N TYR A 277 -14.59 -8.52 2.65
CA TYR A 277 -14.64 -9.19 1.35
C TYR A 277 -15.92 -9.99 1.19
N ASP A 278 -16.25 -10.86 2.16
CA ASP A 278 -17.43 -11.72 2.13
C ASP A 278 -18.73 -10.88 2.09
N ALA A 279 -18.77 -9.78 2.85
CA ALA A 279 -19.89 -8.84 2.84
C ALA A 279 -20.05 -8.13 1.48
N ALA A 280 -18.95 -7.73 0.84
CA ALA A 280 -19.00 -7.13 -0.48
C ALA A 280 -19.46 -8.13 -1.55
N GLN A 281 -18.97 -9.38 -1.50
CA GLN A 281 -19.41 -10.44 -2.41
C GLN A 281 -20.91 -10.76 -2.24
N ALA A 282 -21.40 -10.78 -1.00
CA ALA A 282 -22.83 -10.95 -0.74
C ALA A 282 -23.68 -9.78 -1.30
N SER A 283 -23.19 -8.53 -1.22
CA SER A 283 -23.85 -7.37 -1.83
C SER A 283 -23.93 -7.50 -3.35
N LEU A 284 -22.83 -7.88 -4.01
CA LEU A 284 -22.78 -8.07 -5.46
C LEU A 284 -23.76 -9.15 -5.93
N ALA A 285 -23.82 -10.27 -5.19
CA ALA A 285 -24.76 -11.35 -5.49
C ALA A 285 -26.23 -10.92 -5.32
N ALA A 286 -26.53 -10.10 -4.30
CA ALA A 286 -27.87 -9.56 -4.08
C ALA A 286 -28.28 -8.59 -5.20
N ASP A 287 -27.38 -7.69 -5.61
CA ASP A 287 -27.63 -6.74 -6.70
C ASP A 287 -27.84 -7.47 -8.04
N ALA A 288 -27.05 -8.51 -8.33
CA ALA A 288 -27.24 -9.36 -9.50
C ALA A 288 -28.60 -10.08 -9.49
N ALA A 289 -29.05 -10.58 -8.34
CA ALA A 289 -30.35 -11.23 -8.21
C ALA A 289 -31.54 -10.26 -8.40
N VAL A 290 -31.42 -9.01 -7.94
CA VAL A 290 -32.43 -7.97 -8.16
C VAL A 290 -32.49 -7.58 -9.64
N ASN A 291 -31.34 -7.35 -10.29
CA ASN A 291 -31.28 -7.00 -11.71
C ASN A 291 -31.76 -8.16 -12.62
N ALA A 292 -31.54 -9.41 -12.23
CA ALA A 292 -32.08 -10.58 -12.92
C ALA A 292 -33.61 -10.73 -12.77
N SER A 293 -34.23 -10.05 -11.80
CA SER A 293 -35.69 -10.06 -11.60
C SER A 293 -36.45 -8.98 -12.39
N GLU A 294 -35.74 -8.03 -12.99
CA GLU A 294 -36.32 -6.94 -13.82
C GLU A 294 -36.05 -7.08 -15.33
N GLY A 295 -35.30 -8.11 -15.77
CA GLY A 295 -34.94 -8.33 -17.18
C GLY A 295 -35.10 -9.79 -17.63
N GLU A 296 -35.63 -9.97 -18.83
CA GLU A 296 -35.94 -11.24 -19.51
C GLU A 296 -34.75 -12.23 -19.54
N ALA A 297 -35.04 -13.51 -19.31
CA ALA A 297 -34.07 -14.56 -19.04
C ALA A 297 -33.06 -14.84 -20.18
N ALA A 298 -31.78 -14.97 -19.82
CA ALA A 298 -30.72 -15.68 -20.57
C ALA A 298 -29.65 -16.19 -19.57
N PRO A 299 -28.80 -17.18 -19.95
CA PRO A 299 -28.59 -18.39 -19.17
C PRO A 299 -27.60 -18.24 -18.01
N ALA A 300 -27.76 -19.11 -17.02
CA ALA A 300 -26.87 -19.25 -15.87
C ALA A 300 -25.42 -19.49 -16.31
N ALA A 301 -24.57 -18.48 -16.10
CA ALA A 301 -23.14 -18.65 -16.04
C ALA A 301 -22.79 -19.10 -14.61
N GLU A 302 -22.38 -20.35 -14.47
CA GLU A 302 -21.81 -20.90 -13.25
C GLU A 302 -20.45 -20.21 -13.02
N ALA A 303 -20.45 -19.13 -12.24
CA ALA A 303 -19.22 -18.50 -11.76
C ALA A 303 -18.60 -19.43 -10.71
N ALA A 304 -17.69 -20.30 -11.17
CA ALA A 304 -16.81 -21.02 -10.27
C ALA A 304 -15.96 -20.00 -9.50
N ALA A 305 -16.04 -20.04 -8.16
CA ALA A 305 -15.10 -19.33 -7.31
C ALA A 305 -13.66 -19.72 -7.71
N PRO A 306 -12.69 -18.79 -7.71
CA PRO A 306 -11.32 -19.11 -8.08
C PRO A 306 -10.78 -20.17 -7.13
N ALA A 307 -10.62 -21.40 -7.64
CA ALA A 307 -10.10 -22.50 -6.86
C ALA A 307 -8.63 -22.23 -6.58
N ILE A 308 -8.26 -22.17 -5.30
CA ILE A 308 -6.86 -22.14 -4.87
C ILE A 308 -6.29 -23.53 -5.13
N VAL A 309 -5.66 -23.70 -6.28
CA VAL A 309 -5.00 -24.96 -6.66
C VAL A 309 -3.60 -24.95 -6.07
N CYS A 310 -3.38 -25.81 -5.08
CA CYS A 310 -2.08 -26.02 -4.46
C CYS A 310 -1.41 -27.27 -5.05
N GLU A 311 -0.40 -27.07 -5.87
CA GLU A 311 0.41 -28.18 -6.40
C GLU A 311 1.62 -28.44 -5.49
N GLY A 312 1.95 -29.73 -5.31
CA GLY A 312 3.15 -30.16 -4.60
C GLY A 312 4.39 -30.05 -5.48
N GLY A 313 5.34 -29.20 -5.09
CA GLY A 313 6.65 -29.09 -5.73
C GLY A 313 7.70 -30.02 -5.11
N THR A 314 8.81 -30.22 -5.84
CA THR A 314 9.97 -30.98 -5.37
C THR A 314 10.49 -30.41 -4.04
N GLY A 315 10.64 -31.28 -3.04
CA GLY A 315 11.03 -30.91 -1.67
C GLY A 315 9.87 -30.77 -0.67
N GLY A 316 8.63 -31.11 -1.04
CA GLY A 316 7.48 -31.08 -0.12
C GLY A 316 6.85 -29.70 0.08
N ILE A 317 7.22 -28.73 -0.77
CA ILE A 317 6.74 -27.35 -0.72
C ILE A 317 5.46 -27.24 -1.55
N LYS A 318 4.37 -26.76 -0.93
CA LYS A 318 3.09 -26.48 -1.62
C LYS A 318 3.13 -25.08 -2.23
N ARG A 319 2.85 -24.97 -3.53
CA ARG A 319 2.70 -23.70 -4.25
C ARG A 319 1.23 -23.54 -4.63
N CYS A 320 0.58 -22.55 -4.05
CA CYS A 320 -0.81 -22.25 -4.38
C CYS A 320 -0.83 -21.08 -5.37
N LYS A 321 -1.53 -21.27 -6.49
CA LYS A 321 -1.87 -20.19 -7.42
C LYS A 321 -3.37 -19.95 -7.32
N VAL A 322 -3.77 -18.70 -7.47
CA VAL A 322 -5.17 -18.35 -7.76
C VAL A 322 -5.36 -18.69 -9.22
N GLY A 323 -6.15 -19.72 -9.52
CA GLY A 323 -6.54 -20.01 -10.90
C GLY A 323 -7.53 -18.95 -11.39
N ASN A 324 -7.37 -18.52 -12.64
CA ASN A 324 -8.44 -17.82 -13.37
C ASN A 324 -9.67 -18.73 -13.50
#